data_AF-A0A838R2N5-F1
#
_entry.id   AF-A0A838R2N5-F1
#
_cell.length_a   1.000
_cell.length_b   1.000
_cell.length_c   1.000
_cell.angle_alpha   90.00
_cell.angle_beta   90.00
_cell.angle_gamma   90.00
#
_symmetry.space_group_name_H-M   'P 1'
#
loop_
_entity.id
_entity.type
_entity.pdbx_description
1 polymer ?
#
loop_
_entity_poly.entity_id
_entity_poly.type
_entity_poly.pdbx_seq_one_letter_code
_entity_poly.pdbx_strand_id
1 'polypeptide(L)'
;MSSSAGAVTQQTAGHVFDSRPYLWVEAESYNALVDADGNGWEVVSKETPIVSPSGVNILPATSNVSGTALINDIGGFTAQSSLADTATYQVRFVTAGTYQLYTRHTLFDSAATPGTFGNEDSLFISPGFNKNSSTDWSGFQGLEYNQAAVGDPNPIDGANPVGFEARTSDSRNNGWLALRDWGSKSAGVVTNDNNANNSFWNGQFHWYNRPFYVGGNDATGAFVDDFGFKTQFIVTPDMLGQTVTFEIGAREDYGVIDGFLFIQDDALDLLNEFTQAQVDAVLTPVAGDDADFDGDDDVDGNDFLIWQRGVAASGGTQPTGDANSDGAINGLDLDVWKAQFGLPAVTAASAVPEPAAAALAALGVVAGFALRRKPPTWSSQR
;
A
#
# COMPACT_ATOMS: atom_id res chain seq x y z
N MET A 1 -1.72 -11.80 19.09
CA MET A 1 -2.50 -12.35 17.97
C MET A 1 -1.51 -12.92 16.98
N SER A 2 -1.74 -14.12 16.43
CA SER A 2 -0.78 -14.78 15.56
C SER A 2 -0.88 -14.19 14.15
N SER A 3 -0.03 -13.21 13.85
CA SER A 3 0.17 -12.67 12.50
C SER A 3 0.75 -13.77 11.61
N SER A 4 0.05 -14.17 10.54
CA SER A 4 0.69 -14.89 9.45
C SER A 4 1.68 -13.93 8.78
N ALA A 5 2.95 -14.32 8.69
CA ALA A 5 3.92 -13.58 7.88
C ALA A 5 3.36 -13.44 6.45
N GLY A 6 3.24 -12.21 5.95
CA GLY A 6 2.86 -11.94 4.57
C GLY A 6 3.81 -12.65 3.59
N ALA A 7 3.26 -13.18 2.50
CA ALA A 7 4.07 -13.77 1.42
C ALA A 7 4.96 -12.69 0.77
N VAL A 8 6.06 -13.12 0.12
CA VAL A 8 6.92 -12.21 -0.64
C VAL A 8 6.14 -11.64 -1.83
N THR A 9 6.00 -10.31 -1.91
CA THR A 9 5.38 -9.64 -3.06
C THR A 9 6.36 -9.65 -4.22
N GLN A 10 5.99 -10.29 -5.33
CA GLN A 10 6.91 -10.59 -6.43
C GLN A 10 6.52 -9.86 -7.72
N GLN A 11 7.48 -9.17 -8.33
CA GLN A 11 7.38 -8.65 -9.68
C GLN A 11 7.42 -9.78 -10.69
N THR A 12 6.53 -9.74 -11.68
CA THR A 12 6.54 -10.61 -12.85
C THR A 12 6.89 -9.82 -14.10
N ALA A 13 7.23 -10.52 -15.19
CA ALA A 13 7.47 -9.87 -16.48
C ALA A 13 6.21 -9.19 -17.07
N GLY A 14 5.01 -9.57 -16.59
CA GLY A 14 3.73 -8.97 -16.99
C GLY A 14 3.37 -7.71 -16.24
N HIS A 15 4.03 -7.40 -15.11
CA HIS A 15 3.79 -6.16 -14.36
C HIS A 15 4.44 -4.97 -15.09
N VAL A 16 3.75 -4.49 -16.12
CA VAL A 16 4.17 -3.37 -16.96
C VAL A 16 3.00 -2.39 -17.12
N PHE A 17 3.21 -1.15 -16.72
CA PHE A 17 2.26 -0.05 -16.92
C PHE A 17 2.91 1.00 -17.84
N ASP A 18 2.31 1.26 -18.99
CA ASP A 18 2.86 2.20 -19.97
C ASP A 18 4.33 1.91 -20.32
N SER A 19 4.63 0.65 -20.63
CA SER A 19 6.00 0.15 -20.89
C SER A 19 6.98 0.24 -19.72
N ARG A 20 6.55 0.67 -18.52
CA ARG A 20 7.36 0.71 -17.31
C ARG A 20 7.10 -0.52 -16.43
N PRO A 21 8.12 -1.35 -16.16
CA PRO A 21 8.04 -2.38 -15.14
C PRO A 21 7.64 -1.79 -13.79
N TYR A 22 6.74 -2.45 -13.08
CA TYR A 22 6.30 -2.01 -11.75
C TYR A 22 6.20 -3.17 -10.75
N LEU A 23 6.08 -2.83 -9.48
CA LEU A 23 5.68 -3.71 -8.39
C LEU A 23 4.74 -2.94 -7.48
N TRP A 24 3.52 -3.44 -7.34
CA TRP A 24 2.55 -2.98 -6.35
C TRP A 24 2.69 -3.82 -5.07
N VAL A 25 2.68 -3.16 -3.92
CA VAL A 25 2.79 -3.79 -2.60
C VAL A 25 1.65 -3.28 -1.74
N GLU A 26 0.67 -4.16 -1.49
CA GLU A 26 -0.43 -3.90 -0.56
C GLU A 26 0.11 -3.62 0.85
N ALA A 27 -0.43 -2.63 1.54
CA ALA A 27 0.07 -2.19 2.84
C ALA A 27 -0.11 -3.28 3.92
N GLU A 28 -1.14 -4.11 3.79
CA GLU A 28 -1.40 -5.28 4.64
C GLU A 28 -0.50 -6.48 4.34
N SER A 29 0.26 -6.48 3.24
CA SER A 29 1.15 -7.59 2.88
C SER A 29 2.49 -7.56 3.62
N TYR A 30 2.54 -6.93 4.79
CA TYR A 30 3.75 -6.84 5.60
C TYR A 30 4.18 -8.24 6.07
N ASN A 31 5.49 -8.45 6.14
CA ASN A 31 6.08 -9.65 6.74
C ASN A 31 6.21 -9.53 8.26
N ALA A 32 6.44 -8.31 8.77
CA ALA A 32 6.56 -8.05 10.21
C ALA A 32 6.02 -6.67 10.56
N LEU A 33 5.28 -6.60 11.67
CA LEU A 33 4.99 -5.36 12.37
C LEU A 33 5.78 -5.35 13.68
N VAL A 34 6.49 -4.26 13.93
CA VAL A 34 7.04 -3.94 15.23
C VAL A 34 6.09 -2.92 15.87
N ASP A 35 5.63 -3.24 17.06
CA ASP A 35 4.77 -2.40 17.91
C ASP A 35 5.48 -2.30 19.27
N ALA A 36 6.27 -1.25 19.43
CA ALA A 36 7.20 -1.12 20.54
C ALA A 36 6.54 -0.53 21.80
N ASP A 37 5.45 0.21 21.63
CA ASP A 37 4.75 0.95 22.67
C ASP A 37 3.27 0.56 22.85
N GLY A 38 2.73 -0.29 21.97
CA GLY A 38 1.38 -0.85 22.09
C GLY A 38 0.31 -0.08 21.31
N ASN A 39 0.74 0.84 20.44
CA ASN A 39 -0.08 1.68 19.57
C ASN A 39 0.53 1.79 18.16
N GLY A 40 1.28 0.77 17.73
CA GLY A 40 1.84 0.69 16.37
C GLY A 40 0.80 0.48 15.27
N TRP A 41 1.26 -0.07 14.14
CA TRP A 41 0.43 -0.27 12.95
C TRP A 41 -0.72 -1.28 13.16
N GLU A 42 -1.91 -0.95 12.66
CA GLU A 42 -3.09 -1.82 12.67
C GLU A 42 -3.68 -1.98 11.26
N VAL A 43 -4.28 -3.13 10.98
CA VAL A 43 -5.01 -3.37 9.72
C VAL A 43 -6.47 -2.92 9.90
N VAL A 44 -6.96 -2.11 8.98
CA VAL A 44 -8.35 -1.66 8.91
C VAL A 44 -9.07 -2.25 7.70
N SER A 45 -10.36 -2.55 7.85
CA SER A 45 -11.20 -3.09 6.77
C SER A 45 -12.57 -2.41 6.70
N LYS A 46 -13.24 -2.53 5.54
CA LYS A 46 -14.61 -2.02 5.33
C LYS A 46 -15.65 -2.79 6.15
N GLU A 47 -15.39 -4.06 6.44
CA GLU A 47 -16.28 -4.99 7.14
C GLU A 47 -16.30 -4.74 8.65
N THR A 48 -15.15 -4.39 9.21
CA THR A 48 -14.97 -4.06 10.63
C THR A 48 -14.30 -2.70 10.77
N PRO A 49 -15.02 -1.61 10.44
CA PRO A 49 -14.43 -0.28 10.41
C PRO A 49 -14.10 0.19 11.84
N ILE A 50 -12.89 0.71 12.02
CA ILE A 50 -12.51 1.47 13.20
C ILE A 50 -13.12 2.88 13.10
N VAL A 51 -13.54 3.43 14.23
CA VAL A 51 -14.12 4.77 14.32
C VAL A 51 -13.10 5.70 14.97
N SER A 52 -12.79 6.81 14.30
CA SER A 52 -11.92 7.85 14.83
C SER A 52 -12.50 8.49 16.10
N PRO A 53 -11.69 9.19 16.92
CA PRO A 53 -12.21 9.96 18.05
C PRO A 53 -13.26 11.02 17.67
N SER A 54 -13.24 11.50 16.42
CA SER A 54 -14.22 12.44 15.87
C SER A 54 -15.53 11.76 15.41
N GLY A 55 -15.62 10.44 15.50
CA GLY A 55 -16.82 9.66 15.16
C GLY A 55 -16.93 9.26 13.68
N VAL A 56 -15.84 9.33 12.92
CA VAL A 56 -15.79 9.00 11.49
C VAL A 56 -15.24 7.59 11.30
N ASN A 57 -15.88 6.79 10.45
CA ASN A 57 -15.33 5.48 10.07
C ASN A 57 -14.05 5.69 9.26
N ILE A 58 -12.95 5.05 9.68
CA ILE A 58 -11.62 5.11 9.05
C ILE A 58 -11.59 4.32 7.73
N LEU A 59 -12.47 3.34 7.54
CA LEU A 59 -12.64 2.72 6.24
C LEU A 59 -14.13 2.57 5.96
N PRO A 60 -14.80 3.68 5.59
CA PRO A 60 -16.23 3.63 5.31
C PRO A 60 -16.49 2.74 4.09
N ALA A 61 -17.70 2.18 3.97
CA ALA A 61 -18.06 1.31 2.85
C ALA A 61 -17.94 1.98 1.47
N THR A 62 -17.94 3.31 1.42
CA THR A 62 -17.73 4.11 0.21
C THR A 62 -16.26 4.27 -0.17
N SER A 63 -15.34 3.59 0.53
CA SER A 63 -13.91 3.72 0.30
C SER A 63 -13.45 3.07 -1.01
N ASN A 64 -12.52 3.73 -1.71
CA ASN A 64 -11.86 3.23 -2.93
C ASN A 64 -10.55 2.47 -2.63
N VAL A 65 -10.31 2.02 -1.39
CA VAL A 65 -9.23 1.08 -1.03
C VAL A 65 -9.33 -0.22 -1.86
N SER A 66 -8.18 -0.78 -2.25
CA SER A 66 -8.07 -2.03 -3.02
C SER A 66 -8.58 -3.23 -2.20
N GLY A 67 -8.41 -3.19 -0.88
CA GLY A 67 -8.87 -4.26 0.02
C GLY A 67 -8.92 -3.78 1.46
N THR A 68 -7.95 -4.22 2.25
CA THR A 68 -7.71 -3.65 3.58
C THR A 68 -6.66 -2.55 3.48
N ALA A 69 -6.43 -1.84 4.58
CA ALA A 69 -5.38 -0.84 4.62
C ALA A 69 -4.64 -0.91 5.95
N LEU A 70 -3.46 -0.31 6.00
CA LEU A 70 -2.67 -0.17 7.21
C LEU A 70 -2.83 1.25 7.76
N ILE A 71 -3.22 1.38 9.02
CA ILE A 71 -3.27 2.65 9.75
C ILE A 71 -2.18 2.67 10.81
N ASN A 72 -1.61 3.85 11.07
CA ASN A 72 -0.79 4.08 12.24
C ASN A 72 -1.53 4.74 13.41
N ASP A 73 -1.13 4.31 14.61
CA ASP A 73 -1.35 4.96 15.91
C ASP A 73 -2.74 5.55 16.15
N ILE A 74 -3.65 4.67 16.60
CA ILE A 74 -5.00 5.07 17.05
C ILE A 74 -4.96 5.58 18.52
N GLY A 75 -3.81 5.54 19.20
CA GLY A 75 -3.65 5.74 20.65
C GLY A 75 -3.10 7.12 21.07
N GLY A 76 -2.48 7.85 20.14
CA GLY A 76 -2.03 9.21 20.32
C GLY A 76 -0.51 9.34 20.36
N PHE A 77 0.01 10.20 19.48
CA PHE A 77 1.43 10.48 19.31
C PHE A 77 2.18 10.83 20.61
N THR A 78 3.26 10.10 20.90
CA THR A 78 4.32 10.58 21.79
C THR A 78 5.62 10.71 21.00
N ALA A 79 6.37 11.80 21.16
CA ALA A 79 7.59 12.04 20.35
C ALA A 79 8.65 10.90 20.39
N GLN A 80 8.53 9.95 21.32
CA GLN A 80 9.36 8.75 21.41
C GLN A 80 8.86 7.54 20.58
N SER A 81 7.60 7.52 20.12
CA SER A 81 7.01 6.44 19.30
C SER A 81 7.47 6.47 17.85
N SER A 82 7.78 7.68 17.34
CA SER A 82 8.06 7.99 15.92
C SER A 82 9.13 7.17 15.18
N LEU A 83 9.91 6.30 15.83
CA LEU A 83 10.90 5.45 15.16
C LEU A 83 10.83 3.98 15.60
N ALA A 84 9.91 3.66 16.51
CA ALA A 84 9.87 2.38 17.18
C ALA A 84 8.90 1.41 16.50
N ASP A 85 7.85 1.94 15.86
CA ASP A 85 6.84 1.12 15.17
C ASP A 85 7.09 1.08 13.68
N THR A 86 7.36 -0.11 13.17
CA THR A 86 7.71 -0.32 11.78
C THR A 86 6.87 -1.41 11.14
N ALA A 87 6.64 -1.27 9.84
CA ALA A 87 6.14 -2.35 8.99
C ALA A 87 7.23 -2.71 7.99
N THR A 88 7.61 -3.99 7.96
CA THR A 88 8.61 -4.52 7.03
C THR A 88 7.95 -5.42 6.01
N TYR A 89 8.16 -5.12 4.74
CA TYR A 89 7.69 -5.86 3.58
C TYR A 89 8.83 -6.70 2.99
N GLN A 90 8.49 -7.85 2.42
CA GLN A 90 9.42 -8.64 1.60
C GLN A 90 9.01 -8.53 0.15
N VAL A 91 9.92 -8.06 -0.69
CA VAL A 91 9.68 -7.81 -2.10
C VAL A 91 10.74 -8.51 -2.97
N ARG A 92 10.38 -8.83 -4.21
CA ARG A 92 11.29 -9.43 -5.18
C ARG A 92 11.09 -8.82 -6.56
N PHE A 93 12.17 -8.37 -7.17
CA PHE A 93 12.18 -7.79 -8.50
C PHE A 93 12.76 -8.75 -9.54
N VAL A 94 12.28 -8.66 -10.77
CA VAL A 94 12.82 -9.38 -11.94
C VAL A 94 13.48 -8.44 -12.95
N THR A 95 13.29 -7.13 -12.79
CA THR A 95 13.91 -6.10 -13.65
C THR A 95 14.73 -5.13 -12.82
N ALA A 96 15.99 -4.93 -13.19
CA ALA A 96 16.88 -3.97 -12.54
C ALA A 96 16.62 -2.56 -13.05
N GLY A 97 16.87 -1.56 -12.22
CA GLY A 97 16.68 -0.16 -12.57
C GLY A 97 16.44 0.74 -11.37
N THR A 98 16.15 2.00 -11.66
CA THR A 98 15.67 2.97 -10.68
C THR A 98 14.15 2.97 -10.72
N TYR A 99 13.52 2.78 -9.56
CA TYR A 99 12.07 2.79 -9.40
C TYR A 99 11.66 4.01 -8.60
N GLN A 100 10.68 4.77 -9.08
CA GLN A 100 9.99 5.78 -8.30
C GLN A 100 9.01 5.09 -7.34
N LEU A 101 8.90 5.61 -6.12
CA LEU A 101 7.91 5.20 -5.13
C LEU A 101 6.70 6.14 -5.17
N TYR A 102 5.51 5.57 -5.33
CA TYR A 102 4.24 6.23 -5.06
C TYR A 102 3.58 5.53 -3.86
N THR A 103 3.04 6.30 -2.92
CA THR A 103 2.09 5.81 -1.93
C THR A 103 0.68 6.03 -2.41
N ARG A 104 -0.20 5.09 -2.06
CA ARG A 104 -1.64 5.28 -2.15
C ARG A 104 -2.20 5.38 -0.74
N HIS A 105 -2.73 6.53 -0.39
CA HIS A 105 -3.12 6.80 1.00
C HIS A 105 -4.32 7.74 1.10
N THR A 106 -4.94 7.71 2.28
CA THR A 106 -5.96 8.64 2.73
C THR A 106 -5.61 9.14 4.14
N LEU A 107 -6.27 10.22 4.56
CA LEU A 107 -6.13 10.81 5.88
C LEU A 107 -7.50 10.83 6.58
N PHE A 108 -7.50 10.87 7.91
CA PHE A 108 -8.72 11.01 8.71
C PHE A 108 -8.58 12.09 9.75
N ASP A 109 -9.69 12.78 10.03
CA ASP A 109 -9.71 13.84 11.01
C ASP A 109 -9.71 13.27 12.43
N SER A 110 -8.57 13.42 13.11
CA SER A 110 -8.38 13.02 14.51
C SER A 110 -8.86 14.07 15.52
N ALA A 111 -8.98 15.33 15.09
CA ALA A 111 -9.09 16.44 16.00
C ALA A 111 -10.51 16.66 16.54
N ALA A 112 -10.60 17.26 17.73
CA ALA A 112 -11.86 17.74 18.30
C ALA A 112 -12.52 18.87 17.49
N THR A 113 -11.79 19.46 16.53
CA THR A 113 -12.32 20.48 15.60
C THR A 113 -12.40 19.89 14.19
N PRO A 114 -13.61 19.66 13.66
CA PRO A 114 -13.80 19.09 12.33
C PRO A 114 -13.09 19.89 11.23
N GLY A 115 -12.45 19.18 10.30
CA GLY A 115 -11.82 19.72 9.11
C GLY A 115 -10.31 19.99 9.24
N THR A 116 -9.63 19.52 10.28
CA THR A 116 -8.20 19.82 10.41
C THR A 116 -7.30 18.72 9.88
N PHE A 117 -7.76 17.46 9.83
CA PHE A 117 -6.90 16.31 9.48
C PHE A 117 -5.56 16.46 10.23
N GLY A 118 -5.72 16.83 11.52
CA GLY A 118 -4.81 16.93 12.67
C GLY A 118 -3.29 17.03 12.50
N ASN A 119 -2.79 17.67 11.44
CA ASN A 119 -1.36 17.64 11.09
C ASN A 119 -0.85 16.21 10.90
N GLU A 120 -1.72 15.31 10.43
CA GLU A 120 -1.35 13.98 9.97
C GLU A 120 -0.82 14.11 8.54
N ASP A 121 0.50 14.09 8.37
CA ASP A 121 1.14 14.51 7.13
C ASP A 121 2.32 13.66 6.69
N SER A 122 2.74 12.61 7.40
CA SER A 122 3.92 11.86 6.96
C SER A 122 4.12 10.47 7.57
N LEU A 123 4.95 9.69 6.89
CA LEU A 123 5.52 8.43 7.35
C LEU A 123 7.04 8.41 7.15
N PHE A 124 7.74 7.54 7.87
CA PHE A 124 9.15 7.25 7.58
C PHE A 124 9.25 6.16 6.51
N ILE A 125 10.11 6.36 5.52
CA ILE A 125 10.52 5.34 4.55
C ILE A 125 11.96 4.92 4.80
N SER A 126 12.34 3.72 4.36
CA SER A 126 13.74 3.32 4.29
C SER A 126 14.47 4.06 3.14
N PRO A 127 15.79 4.30 3.28
CA PRO A 127 16.59 4.91 2.20
C PRO A 127 16.83 3.96 1.02
N GLY A 128 16.36 2.73 1.10
CA GLY A 128 16.57 1.72 0.08
C GLY A 128 16.14 0.35 0.55
N PHE A 129 16.31 -0.64 -0.30
CA PHE A 129 16.03 -2.02 0.07
C PHE A 129 17.07 -2.53 1.07
N ASN A 130 16.64 -3.41 1.99
CA ASN A 130 17.46 -3.95 3.08
C ASN A 130 18.02 -2.87 4.02
N LYS A 131 17.29 -1.77 4.19
CA LYS A 131 17.64 -0.65 5.07
C LYS A 131 16.52 -0.39 6.07
N ASN A 132 16.89 0.10 7.24
CA ASN A 132 15.95 0.53 8.26
C ASN A 132 15.53 2.00 8.06
N SER A 133 14.24 2.28 8.26
CA SER A 133 13.61 3.59 8.08
C SER A 133 14.06 4.65 9.09
N SER A 134 14.61 4.24 10.23
CA SER A 134 15.02 5.14 11.32
C SER A 134 16.52 5.47 11.36
N THR A 135 17.41 4.50 11.12
CA THR A 135 18.86 4.66 11.42
C THR A 135 19.77 4.65 10.20
N ASP A 136 19.34 4.07 9.08
CA ASP A 136 20.21 3.85 7.91
C ASP A 136 20.32 5.07 6.99
N TRP A 137 19.73 6.19 7.40
CA TRP A 137 19.90 7.48 6.75
C TRP A 137 21.29 8.10 6.93
N SER A 138 22.13 7.51 7.78
CA SER A 138 23.54 7.93 7.91
C SER A 138 24.33 7.62 6.62
N GLY A 139 24.74 8.67 5.90
CA GLY A 139 25.40 8.55 4.60
C GLY A 139 24.44 8.40 3.41
N PHE A 140 23.13 8.32 3.66
CA PHE A 140 22.12 8.52 2.63
C PHE A 140 21.86 10.01 2.46
N GLN A 141 22.07 10.48 1.25
CA GLN A 141 21.97 11.88 0.90
C GLN A 141 20.51 12.18 0.62
N GLY A 142 19.90 13.07 1.39
CA GLY A 142 18.75 13.80 0.89
C GLY A 142 19.16 14.45 -0.43
N LEU A 143 18.30 14.35 -1.44
CA LEU A 143 18.52 15.05 -2.69
C LEU A 143 18.48 16.55 -2.35
N GLU A 144 19.56 17.30 -2.59
CA GLU A 144 19.64 18.76 -2.33
C GLU A 144 19.67 19.53 -3.66
N TYR A 145 18.99 20.68 -3.70
CA TYR A 145 19.04 21.62 -4.82
C TYR A 145 20.30 22.51 -4.74
N ASN A 146 21.06 22.62 -5.83
CA ASN A 146 22.13 23.61 -5.98
C ASN A 146 21.58 24.82 -6.72
N GLN A 147 21.12 25.81 -5.93
CA GLN A 147 20.57 27.07 -6.42
C GLN A 147 21.50 27.87 -7.35
N ALA A 148 22.80 27.56 -7.39
CA ALA A 148 23.74 28.21 -8.29
C ALA A 148 23.81 27.58 -9.71
N ALA A 149 23.24 26.39 -9.92
CA ALA A 149 23.42 25.62 -11.16
C ALA A 149 22.26 25.73 -12.16
N VAL A 150 21.06 26.12 -11.73
CA VAL A 150 19.88 26.21 -12.60
C VAL A 150 19.11 27.50 -12.27
N GLY A 151 18.87 28.32 -13.29
CA GLY A 151 17.87 29.38 -13.18
C GLY A 151 16.51 28.72 -12.99
N ASP A 152 15.90 29.01 -11.86
CA ASP A 152 14.62 28.52 -11.35
C ASP A 152 13.54 28.22 -12.43
N PRO A 153 13.04 26.97 -12.53
CA PRO A 153 11.72 26.69 -13.07
C PRO A 153 10.77 26.24 -11.95
N ASN A 154 9.97 27.20 -11.51
CA ASN A 154 8.70 27.07 -10.81
C ASN A 154 7.70 26.15 -11.58
N PRO A 155 6.79 25.40 -10.92
CA PRO A 155 5.96 24.32 -11.52
C PRO A 155 4.95 24.71 -12.62
N ILE A 156 5.02 25.92 -13.17
CA ILE A 156 4.21 26.32 -14.33
C ILE A 156 4.86 25.90 -15.66
N ASP A 157 6.17 25.60 -15.69
CA ASP A 157 6.84 25.28 -16.96
C ASP A 157 7.22 23.80 -17.09
N GLY A 158 6.61 23.15 -18.09
CA GLY A 158 6.88 21.79 -18.52
C GLY A 158 8.27 21.59 -19.13
N ALA A 159 9.33 21.76 -18.34
CA ALA A 159 10.68 21.39 -18.72
C ALA A 159 11.49 20.91 -17.51
N ASN A 160 11.88 19.63 -17.56
CA ASN A 160 12.81 18.96 -16.66
C ASN A 160 14.25 19.50 -16.85
N PRO A 161 14.92 20.04 -15.81
CA PRO A 161 16.37 20.22 -15.82
C PRO A 161 17.00 19.29 -14.79
N VAL A 162 17.62 18.21 -15.30
CA VAL A 162 18.50 17.34 -14.51
C VAL A 162 19.78 18.08 -14.12
N GLY A 163 20.09 18.12 -12.82
CA GLY A 163 21.43 18.47 -12.35
C GLY A 163 21.48 18.82 -10.87
N PHE A 164 21.60 17.83 -9.97
CA PHE A 164 21.74 18.09 -8.53
C PHE A 164 22.74 17.15 -7.83
N GLU A 165 23.64 17.76 -7.06
CA GLU A 165 24.72 17.12 -6.27
C GLU A 165 24.36 17.06 -4.79
N ALA A 166 24.99 16.13 -4.06
CA ALA A 166 24.59 15.78 -2.72
C ALA A 166 25.48 16.35 -1.59
N ARG A 167 24.89 16.61 -0.42
CA ARG A 167 25.61 16.88 0.84
C ARG A 167 25.12 16.02 2.01
N THR A 168 26.00 15.89 3.00
CA THR A 168 25.92 14.99 4.15
C THR A 168 25.87 15.79 5.45
N SER A 169 24.97 15.50 6.43
CA SER A 169 25.31 15.48 7.89
C SER A 169 24.16 15.45 8.93
N ASP A 170 22.86 15.47 8.60
CA ASP A 170 21.79 15.41 9.65
C ASP A 170 20.80 14.29 9.35
N SER A 171 20.55 13.40 10.32
CA SER A 171 19.69 12.21 10.18
C SER A 171 18.32 12.35 10.85
N ARG A 172 18.01 13.47 11.52
CA ARG A 172 16.77 13.61 12.31
C ARG A 172 15.53 13.94 11.46
N ASN A 173 15.73 14.45 10.25
CA ASN A 173 14.65 14.81 9.31
C ASN A 173 14.73 14.02 8.00
N ASN A 174 15.53 12.94 7.96
CA ASN A 174 15.71 12.15 6.75
C ASN A 174 14.67 11.03 6.68
N GLY A 175 14.22 10.71 5.46
CA GLY A 175 13.28 9.63 5.20
C GLY A 175 11.83 9.96 5.45
N TRP A 176 11.47 11.23 5.56
CA TRP A 176 10.09 11.62 5.67
C TRP A 176 9.46 11.59 4.29
N LEU A 177 8.42 10.79 4.15
CA LEU A 177 7.51 10.88 3.02
C LEU A 177 6.28 11.64 3.49
N ALA A 178 6.13 12.86 2.99
CA ALA A 178 4.92 13.63 3.19
C ALA A 178 3.73 12.90 2.55
N LEU A 179 2.62 12.84 3.25
CA LEU A 179 1.28 12.42 2.84
C LEU A 179 0.37 13.64 2.61
N ARG A 180 0.80 14.84 3.02
CA ARG A 180 0.11 16.14 2.84
C ARG A 180 1.12 17.24 2.48
N ASP A 181 0.78 18.09 1.52
CA ASP A 181 0.87 19.57 1.66
C ASP A 181 0.25 20.33 0.45
N TRP A 182 0.23 19.74 -0.75
CA TRP A 182 -0.33 20.40 -1.96
C TRP A 182 -1.30 19.52 -2.75
N GLY A 183 -1.88 18.51 -2.09
CA GLY A 183 -2.90 17.61 -2.65
C GLY A 183 -2.40 16.67 -3.74
N SER A 184 -3.33 16.03 -4.45
CA SER A 184 -3.02 14.97 -5.42
C SER A 184 -2.82 15.53 -6.82
N LYS A 185 -2.06 14.81 -7.65
CA LYS A 185 -1.87 15.16 -9.07
C LYS A 185 -2.63 14.19 -9.95
N SER A 186 -3.28 14.70 -10.99
CA SER A 186 -4.04 13.90 -11.96
C SER A 186 -3.83 14.47 -13.36
N ALA A 187 -3.14 13.72 -14.22
CA ALA A 187 -2.78 14.12 -15.59
C ALA A 187 -2.16 15.53 -15.66
N GLY A 188 -1.19 15.79 -14.77
CA GLY A 188 -0.48 17.07 -14.69
C GLY A 188 -1.25 18.18 -13.98
N VAL A 189 -2.54 17.97 -13.69
CA VAL A 189 -3.35 18.92 -12.93
C VAL A 189 -3.15 18.65 -11.45
N VAL A 190 -2.62 19.65 -10.74
CA VAL A 190 -2.50 19.61 -9.28
C VAL A 190 -3.84 20.00 -8.67
N THR A 191 -4.37 19.13 -7.81
CA THR A 191 -5.56 19.41 -7.01
C THR A 191 -5.11 19.69 -5.59
N ASN A 192 -4.98 20.97 -5.25
CA ASN A 192 -4.71 21.40 -3.88
C ASN A 192 -6.02 21.31 -3.08
N ASP A 193 -6.19 20.29 -2.24
CA ASP A 193 -7.24 20.31 -1.20
C ASP A 193 -6.57 20.37 0.18
N ASN A 194 -6.05 21.56 0.46
CA ASN A 194 -5.29 21.89 1.66
C ASN A 194 -6.16 21.99 2.92
N ASN A 195 -7.48 21.84 2.81
CA ASN A 195 -8.42 22.01 3.91
C ASN A 195 -9.54 20.96 3.88
N ALA A 196 -9.60 20.16 4.94
CA ALA A 196 -10.87 19.83 5.57
C ALA A 196 -11.92 19.05 4.77
N ASN A 197 -11.61 18.58 3.57
CA ASN A 197 -12.65 18.04 2.71
C ASN A 197 -12.82 16.54 2.98
N ASN A 198 -13.82 16.22 3.78
CA ASN A 198 -14.24 14.83 4.04
C ASN A 198 -14.54 14.05 2.76
N SER A 199 -14.95 14.71 1.67
CA SER A 199 -15.17 14.05 0.38
C SER A 199 -13.89 13.83 -0.41
N PHE A 200 -12.79 14.50 -0.07
CA PHE A 200 -11.49 14.29 -0.68
C PHE A 200 -10.65 13.29 0.12
N TRP A 201 -10.68 13.34 1.45
CA TRP A 201 -9.86 12.46 2.28
C TRP A 201 -10.64 11.25 2.78
N ASN A 202 -11.61 11.38 3.69
CA ASN A 202 -12.18 10.22 4.39
C ASN A 202 -12.57 9.01 3.51
N GLY A 203 -11.70 7.99 3.48
CA GLY A 203 -11.87 6.76 2.70
C GLY A 203 -11.62 6.92 1.20
N GLN A 204 -11.16 8.07 0.74
CA GLN A 204 -10.79 8.36 -0.64
C GLN A 204 -9.26 8.41 -0.70
N PHE A 205 -8.68 7.34 -1.22
CA PHE A 205 -7.26 7.14 -1.39
C PHE A 205 -6.77 7.80 -2.67
N HIS A 206 -5.58 8.40 -2.58
CA HIS A 206 -4.90 9.08 -3.67
C HIS A 206 -3.48 8.60 -3.82
N TRP A 207 -3.01 8.52 -5.05
CA TRP A 207 -1.62 8.34 -5.41
C TRP A 207 -0.81 9.61 -5.17
N TYR A 208 0.36 9.43 -4.56
CA TYR A 208 1.26 10.51 -4.20
C TYR A 208 2.71 10.03 -4.19
N ASN A 209 3.66 10.87 -4.63
CA ASN A 209 5.08 10.46 -4.77
C ASN A 209 6.10 11.52 -4.35
N ARG A 210 5.68 12.62 -3.72
CA ARG A 210 6.57 13.77 -3.48
C ARG A 210 6.74 14.11 -2.01
N PRO A 211 7.85 13.76 -1.36
CA PRO A 211 8.18 14.38 -0.09
C PRO A 211 8.27 15.92 -0.24
N PHE A 212 7.82 16.65 0.78
CA PHE A 212 8.27 18.02 1.06
C PHE A 212 9.56 17.88 1.91
N TYR A 213 10.67 18.64 1.84
CA TYR A 213 11.01 20.02 1.53
C TYR A 213 12.55 20.12 1.58
N VAL A 214 13.18 21.01 0.79
CA VAL A 214 14.58 21.41 1.01
C VAL A 214 14.68 22.94 0.94
N GLY A 215 14.17 23.62 1.97
CA GLY A 215 14.35 25.06 2.13
C GLY A 215 14.64 25.42 3.59
N GLY A 216 15.21 26.60 3.82
CA GLY A 216 15.33 27.15 5.17
C GLY A 216 14.06 27.89 5.57
N ASN A 217 13.74 27.95 6.86
CA ASN A 217 12.75 28.91 7.34
C ASN A 217 13.26 30.34 7.07
N ASP A 218 12.37 31.27 6.73
CA ASP A 218 12.74 32.68 6.79
C ASP A 218 12.99 33.11 8.24
N ALA A 219 13.44 34.35 8.40
CA ALA A 219 13.69 34.95 9.71
C ALA A 219 12.44 35.05 10.61
N THR A 220 11.24 34.73 10.09
CA THR A 220 9.97 34.72 10.82
C THR A 220 9.51 33.31 11.20
N GLY A 221 10.24 32.27 10.80
CA GLY A 221 9.83 30.89 10.98
C GLY A 221 8.79 30.42 9.96
N ALA A 222 8.50 31.24 8.94
CA ALA A 222 7.66 30.86 7.82
C ALA A 222 8.48 30.07 6.79
N PHE A 223 7.85 29.05 6.22
CA PHE A 223 8.45 28.20 5.19
C PHE A 223 8.73 29.01 3.92
N VAL A 224 9.92 28.85 3.33
CA VAL A 224 10.32 29.51 2.07
C VAL A 224 10.69 28.42 1.05
N ASP A 225 9.85 28.29 0.03
CA ASP A 225 10.03 27.74 -1.31
C ASP A 225 11.06 26.59 -1.48
N ASP A 226 10.59 25.33 -1.67
CA ASP A 226 11.07 24.41 -2.74
C ASP A 226 10.37 23.02 -2.72
N PHE A 227 10.21 22.42 -3.90
CA PHE A 227 9.62 21.09 -4.11
C PHE A 227 10.66 19.99 -3.88
N GLY A 228 10.34 18.99 -3.03
CA GLY A 228 11.19 17.81 -2.86
C GLY A 228 11.21 16.91 -4.11
N PHE A 229 12.20 16.01 -4.13
CA PHE A 229 12.51 15.14 -5.25
C PHE A 229 11.60 13.91 -5.31
N LYS A 230 11.59 13.22 -6.46
CA LYS A 230 10.95 11.88 -6.57
C LYS A 230 11.60 10.94 -5.55
N THR A 231 10.80 10.25 -4.73
CA THR A 231 11.32 9.15 -3.91
C THR A 231 11.72 8.00 -4.84
N GLN A 232 12.97 7.53 -4.76
CA GLN A 232 13.49 6.50 -5.65
C GLN A 232 14.20 5.37 -4.90
N PHE A 233 14.06 4.17 -5.44
CA PHE A 233 14.72 2.96 -4.99
C PHE A 233 15.50 2.34 -6.13
N ILE A 234 16.73 1.89 -5.86
CA ILE A 234 17.58 1.25 -6.86
C ILE A 234 17.50 -0.27 -6.68
N VAL A 235 17.09 -0.96 -7.74
CA VAL A 235 17.19 -2.42 -7.87
C VAL A 235 18.44 -2.73 -8.67
N THR A 236 19.47 -3.25 -8.02
CA THR A 236 20.72 -3.64 -8.70
C THR A 236 20.57 -5.01 -9.38
N PRO A 237 21.44 -5.34 -10.37
CA PRO A 237 21.45 -6.68 -10.96
C PRO A 237 21.59 -7.82 -9.94
N ASP A 238 22.32 -7.60 -8.85
CA ASP A 238 22.53 -8.59 -7.79
C ASP A 238 21.28 -8.83 -6.93
N MET A 239 20.31 -7.90 -6.94
CA MET A 239 19.03 -8.04 -6.24
C MET A 239 18.01 -8.87 -7.04
N LEU A 240 18.24 -9.13 -8.33
CA LEU A 240 17.26 -9.81 -9.17
C LEU A 240 16.98 -11.24 -8.71
N GLY A 241 15.70 -11.56 -8.56
CA GLY A 241 15.23 -12.85 -8.04
C GLY A 241 15.52 -13.08 -6.54
N GLN A 242 16.24 -12.17 -5.88
CA GLN A 242 16.45 -12.21 -4.44
C GLN A 242 15.27 -11.57 -3.72
N THR A 243 14.94 -12.10 -2.55
CA THR A 243 14.03 -11.41 -1.63
C THR A 243 14.81 -10.31 -0.91
N VAL A 244 14.31 -9.08 -1.01
CA VAL A 244 14.84 -7.90 -0.30
C VAL A 244 13.74 -7.28 0.57
N THR A 245 14.12 -6.47 1.55
CA THR A 245 13.13 -5.82 2.42
C THR A 245 12.91 -4.36 2.06
N PHE A 246 11.67 -3.90 2.24
CA PHE A 246 11.28 -2.49 2.25
C PHE A 246 10.66 -2.21 3.63
N GLU A 247 11.04 -1.13 4.29
CA GLU A 247 10.57 -0.82 5.65
C GLU A 247 9.98 0.59 5.67
N ILE A 248 8.84 0.73 6.37
CA ILE A 248 8.25 2.01 6.75
C ILE A 248 8.22 2.12 8.27
N GLY A 249 8.25 3.36 8.78
CA GLY A 249 8.07 3.67 10.19
C GLY A 249 6.90 4.63 10.40
N ALA A 250 6.17 4.47 11.50
CA ALA A 250 5.10 5.39 11.87
C ALA A 250 5.70 6.74 12.26
N ARG A 251 5.10 7.84 11.79
CA ARG A 251 5.53 9.21 12.19
C ARG A 251 4.40 10.01 12.80
N GLU A 252 3.23 10.03 12.19
CA GLU A 252 2.07 10.78 12.68
C GLU A 252 0.80 9.97 12.53
N ASP A 253 -0.05 9.99 13.54
CA ASP A 253 -1.29 9.22 13.65
C ASP A 253 -2.19 9.28 12.40
N TYR A 254 -3.15 8.37 12.26
CA TYR A 254 -4.26 8.40 11.28
C TYR A 254 -3.93 8.53 9.77
N GLY A 255 -2.66 8.35 9.39
CA GLY A 255 -2.29 8.06 8.01
C GLY A 255 -2.71 6.64 7.65
N VAL A 256 -3.57 6.49 6.65
CA VAL A 256 -4.06 5.18 6.21
C VAL A 256 -3.54 4.87 4.83
N ILE A 257 -2.78 3.79 4.73
CA ILE A 257 -2.03 3.40 3.55
C ILE A 257 -2.70 2.17 2.93
N ASP A 258 -3.04 2.28 1.65
CA ASP A 258 -3.52 1.16 0.84
C ASP A 258 -2.33 0.37 0.30
N GLY A 259 -1.30 1.07 -0.17
CA GLY A 259 -0.08 0.40 -0.59
C GLY A 259 0.96 1.30 -1.22
N PHE A 260 1.95 0.65 -1.81
CA PHE A 260 3.16 1.23 -2.34
C PHE A 260 3.41 0.73 -3.76
N LEU A 261 3.54 1.66 -4.70
CA LEU A 261 3.93 1.37 -6.08
C LEU A 261 5.38 1.72 -6.30
N PHE A 262 6.18 0.73 -6.67
CA PHE A 262 7.49 0.91 -7.26
C PHE A 262 7.36 0.82 -8.77
N ILE A 263 7.58 1.90 -9.51
CA ILE A 263 7.51 1.91 -10.98
C ILE A 263 8.79 2.47 -11.60
N GLN A 264 9.31 1.83 -12.64
CA GLN A 264 10.60 2.22 -13.24
C GLN A 264 10.58 3.69 -13.71
N ASP A 265 11.61 4.46 -13.35
CA ASP A 265 11.75 5.86 -13.72
C ASP A 265 12.26 6.02 -15.15
N ASP A 266 11.49 6.69 -16.00
CA ASP A 266 11.78 7.02 -17.39
C ASP A 266 11.90 8.55 -17.63
N ALA A 267 12.18 9.30 -16.56
CA ALA A 267 12.29 10.77 -16.48
C ALA A 267 10.97 11.54 -16.36
N LEU A 268 9.81 10.94 -16.67
CA LEU A 268 8.50 11.57 -16.46
C LEU A 268 7.87 11.12 -15.14
N ASP A 269 6.99 11.96 -14.60
CA ASP A 269 6.24 11.69 -13.37
C ASP A 269 4.91 11.04 -13.79
N LEU A 270 4.59 9.86 -13.25
CA LEU A 270 3.42 9.07 -13.62
C LEU A 270 2.14 9.92 -13.60
N LEU A 271 1.97 10.73 -12.56
CA LEU A 271 0.78 11.54 -12.35
C LEU A 271 0.79 12.85 -13.17
N ASN A 272 1.89 13.17 -13.87
CA ASN A 272 1.86 14.18 -14.94
C ASN A 272 1.16 13.65 -16.20
N GLU A 273 1.22 12.34 -16.42
CA GLU A 273 0.75 11.71 -17.67
C GLU A 273 -0.63 11.09 -17.50
N PHE A 274 -0.87 10.48 -16.35
CA PHE A 274 -2.07 9.70 -16.07
C PHE A 274 -2.92 10.33 -14.97
N THR A 275 -4.23 10.18 -15.08
CA THR A 275 -5.14 10.54 -14.00
C THR A 275 -5.07 9.52 -12.87
N GLN A 276 -5.46 9.92 -11.66
CA GLN A 276 -5.61 9.03 -10.51
C GLN A 276 -6.43 7.78 -10.86
N ALA A 277 -7.57 7.97 -11.54
CA ALA A 277 -8.46 6.89 -11.97
C ALA A 277 -7.82 5.93 -13.00
N GLN A 278 -6.98 6.44 -13.91
CA GLN A 278 -6.25 5.58 -14.86
C GLN A 278 -5.19 4.74 -14.17
N VAL A 279 -4.54 5.29 -13.14
CA VAL A 279 -3.56 4.56 -12.34
C VAL A 279 -4.27 3.51 -11.46
N ASP A 280 -5.36 3.89 -10.78
CA ASP A 280 -6.19 2.98 -9.98
C ASP A 280 -6.67 1.77 -10.80
N ALA A 281 -7.21 2.01 -12.00
CA ALA A 281 -7.79 0.97 -12.85
C ALA A 281 -6.80 -0.14 -13.27
N VAL A 282 -5.49 0.10 -13.17
CA VAL A 282 -4.47 -0.89 -13.55
C VAL A 282 -3.68 -1.39 -12.33
N LEU A 283 -3.39 -0.53 -11.37
CA LEU A 283 -2.43 -0.82 -10.30
C LEU A 283 -3.09 -1.22 -8.98
N THR A 284 -4.38 -0.94 -8.80
CA THR A 284 -5.16 -1.38 -7.64
C THR A 284 -6.45 -2.10 -8.08
N PRO A 285 -6.39 -3.17 -8.90
CA PRO A 285 -7.56 -4.02 -9.07
C PRO A 285 -8.02 -4.45 -7.67
N VAL A 286 -9.27 -4.17 -7.35
CA VAL A 286 -9.82 -4.43 -6.01
C VAL A 286 -9.61 -5.91 -5.71
N ALA A 287 -9.26 -6.28 -4.48
CA ALA A 287 -9.24 -7.68 -4.07
C ALA A 287 -10.66 -8.28 -4.30
N GLY A 288 -10.81 -9.07 -5.37
CA GLY A 288 -12.10 -9.51 -5.89
C GLY A 288 -12.33 -9.20 -7.38
N ASP A 289 -11.47 -8.36 -7.98
CA ASP A 289 -11.43 -8.07 -9.41
C ASP A 289 -10.84 -9.27 -10.16
N ASP A 290 -11.71 -10.05 -10.79
CA ASP A 290 -11.33 -11.29 -11.47
C ASP A 290 -12.07 -11.39 -12.81
N ALA A 291 -11.33 -11.18 -13.90
CA ALA A 291 -11.84 -11.27 -15.26
C ALA A 291 -11.71 -12.68 -15.89
N ASP A 292 -11.25 -13.70 -15.15
CA ASP A 292 -11.25 -15.12 -15.57
C ASP A 292 -12.64 -15.72 -15.34
N PHE A 293 -13.58 -15.40 -16.22
CA PHE A 293 -14.98 -15.73 -16.03
C PHE A 293 -15.30 -17.20 -16.35
N ASP A 294 -14.47 -17.93 -17.11
CA ASP A 294 -14.63 -19.38 -17.31
C ASP A 294 -13.82 -20.27 -16.36
N GLY A 295 -12.94 -19.66 -15.56
CA GLY A 295 -12.19 -20.30 -14.48
C GLY A 295 -11.10 -21.23 -14.99
N ASP A 296 -10.46 -20.88 -16.11
CA ASP A 296 -9.41 -21.67 -16.75
C ASP A 296 -7.98 -21.17 -16.47
N ASP A 297 -7.86 -20.25 -15.51
CA ASP A 297 -6.65 -19.63 -14.99
C ASP A 297 -5.96 -18.66 -15.97
N ASP A 298 -6.64 -18.25 -17.05
CA ASP A 298 -6.21 -17.14 -17.90
C ASP A 298 -7.33 -16.11 -18.18
N VAL A 299 -6.95 -14.93 -18.69
CA VAL A 299 -7.89 -13.87 -19.07
C VAL A 299 -7.75 -13.61 -20.56
N ASP A 300 -8.69 -14.11 -21.34
CA ASP A 300 -8.60 -14.15 -22.80
C ASP A 300 -9.89 -13.74 -23.54
N GLY A 301 -10.01 -14.11 -24.81
CA GLY A 301 -11.16 -13.79 -25.63
C GLY A 301 -12.45 -14.53 -25.23
N ASN A 302 -12.36 -15.66 -24.55
CA ASN A 302 -13.51 -16.43 -24.04
C ASN A 302 -14.17 -15.67 -22.88
N ASP A 303 -13.38 -15.08 -21.99
CA ASP A 303 -13.87 -14.20 -20.93
C ASP A 303 -14.57 -12.98 -21.49
N PHE A 304 -13.98 -12.34 -22.50
CA PHE A 304 -14.62 -11.21 -23.17
C PHE A 304 -16.01 -11.57 -23.70
N LEU A 305 -16.18 -12.78 -24.25
CA LEU A 305 -17.47 -13.27 -24.73
C LEU A 305 -18.45 -13.58 -23.58
N ILE A 306 -17.96 -13.96 -22.41
CA ILE A 306 -18.80 -14.12 -21.20
C ILE A 306 -19.32 -12.76 -20.75
N TRP A 307 -18.43 -11.77 -20.56
CA TRP A 307 -18.84 -10.40 -20.24
C TRP A 307 -19.83 -9.83 -21.27
N GLN A 308 -19.54 -9.98 -22.56
CA GLN A 308 -20.39 -9.45 -23.62
C GLN A 308 -21.81 -10.06 -23.61
N ARG A 309 -21.95 -11.33 -23.20
CA ARG A 309 -23.26 -11.99 -23.04
C ARG A 309 -23.97 -11.57 -21.75
N GLY A 310 -23.22 -11.21 -20.72
CA GLY A 310 -23.72 -10.79 -19.41
C GLY A 310 -24.18 -9.33 -19.35
N VAL A 311 -23.69 -8.46 -20.23
CA VAL A 311 -24.05 -7.03 -20.26
C VAL A 311 -25.57 -6.83 -20.24
N ALA A 312 -26.02 -6.01 -19.30
CA ALA A 312 -27.43 -5.68 -19.03
C ALA A 312 -28.30 -6.82 -18.43
N ALA A 313 -27.70 -7.93 -18.00
CA ALA A 313 -28.38 -8.90 -17.13
C ALA A 313 -28.55 -8.33 -15.71
N SER A 314 -29.62 -8.75 -15.03
CA SER A 314 -29.86 -8.36 -13.63
C SER A 314 -29.20 -9.35 -12.67
N GLY A 315 -28.30 -8.87 -11.82
CA GLY A 315 -27.63 -9.67 -10.78
C GLY A 315 -26.36 -10.35 -11.29
N GLY A 316 -25.28 -9.58 -11.35
CA GLY A 316 -23.94 -10.03 -11.72
C GLY A 316 -23.31 -10.95 -10.68
N THR A 317 -22.52 -11.88 -11.19
CA THR A 317 -21.57 -12.71 -10.45
C THR A 317 -20.33 -12.87 -11.31
N GLN A 318 -19.17 -13.12 -10.70
CA GLN A 318 -17.90 -13.24 -11.41
C GLN A 318 -18.00 -14.14 -12.67
N PRO A 319 -18.55 -15.38 -12.61
CA PRO A 319 -18.61 -16.26 -13.79
C PRO A 319 -19.58 -15.80 -14.89
N THR A 320 -20.32 -14.73 -14.64
CA THR A 320 -21.28 -14.13 -15.56
C THR A 320 -20.80 -12.80 -16.15
N GLY A 321 -19.60 -12.34 -15.78
CA GLY A 321 -18.99 -11.12 -16.30
C GLY A 321 -18.96 -9.94 -15.33
N ASP A 322 -19.21 -10.16 -14.03
CA ASP A 322 -19.09 -9.14 -12.97
C ASP A 322 -17.68 -9.21 -12.39
N ALA A 323 -16.74 -8.62 -13.11
CA ALA A 323 -15.33 -8.69 -12.79
C ALA A 323 -15.04 -8.03 -11.46
N ASN A 324 -15.69 -6.90 -11.17
CA ASN A 324 -15.43 -6.11 -9.97
C ASN A 324 -16.27 -6.50 -8.75
N SER A 325 -17.05 -7.58 -8.87
CA SER A 325 -17.94 -8.10 -7.83
C SER A 325 -18.94 -7.06 -7.27
N ASP A 326 -19.38 -6.10 -8.09
CA ASP A 326 -20.33 -5.04 -7.69
C ASP A 326 -21.81 -5.43 -7.89
N GLY A 327 -22.05 -6.61 -8.48
CA GLY A 327 -23.38 -7.16 -8.75
C GLY A 327 -24.02 -6.65 -10.03
N ALA A 328 -23.30 -5.89 -10.88
CA ALA A 328 -23.81 -5.32 -12.11
C ALA A 328 -22.81 -5.44 -13.28
N ILE A 329 -23.16 -6.26 -14.29
CA ILE A 329 -22.32 -6.45 -15.48
C ILE A 329 -22.45 -5.27 -16.45
N ASN A 330 -21.42 -4.42 -16.49
CA ASN A 330 -21.41 -3.14 -17.19
C ASN A 330 -20.03 -2.79 -17.78
N GLY A 331 -19.80 -1.52 -18.12
CA GLY A 331 -18.55 -1.07 -18.74
C GLY A 331 -17.35 -1.10 -17.79
N LEU A 332 -17.57 -1.05 -16.47
CA LEU A 332 -16.51 -1.13 -15.47
C LEU A 332 -15.86 -2.51 -15.45
N ASP A 333 -16.63 -3.58 -15.61
CA ASP A 333 -16.10 -4.96 -15.72
C ASP A 333 -15.24 -5.15 -16.97
N LEU A 334 -15.63 -4.49 -18.06
CA LEU A 334 -14.82 -4.51 -19.28
C LEU A 334 -13.47 -3.83 -19.08
N ASP A 335 -13.42 -2.77 -18.27
CA ASP A 335 -12.16 -2.09 -17.99
C ASP A 335 -11.24 -2.97 -17.13
N VAL A 336 -11.78 -3.77 -16.21
CA VAL A 336 -11.04 -4.84 -15.50
C VAL A 336 -10.52 -5.89 -16.47
N TRP A 337 -11.37 -6.42 -17.37
CA TRP A 337 -10.94 -7.39 -18.38
C TRP A 337 -9.82 -6.84 -19.29
N LYS A 338 -9.92 -5.59 -19.74
CA LYS A 338 -8.86 -4.97 -20.56
C LYS A 338 -7.54 -4.85 -19.79
N ALA A 339 -7.60 -4.58 -18.50
CA ALA A 339 -6.43 -4.48 -17.64
C ALA A 339 -5.78 -5.85 -17.39
N GLN A 340 -6.58 -6.92 -17.30
CA GLN A 340 -6.11 -8.27 -17.02
C GLN A 340 -5.84 -9.12 -18.29
N PHE A 341 -6.26 -8.67 -19.48
CA PHE A 341 -6.13 -9.44 -20.72
C PHE A 341 -4.69 -9.88 -21.00
N GLY A 342 -4.51 -11.20 -21.16
CA GLY A 342 -3.21 -11.83 -21.40
C GLY A 342 -2.33 -11.99 -20.15
N LEU A 343 -2.86 -11.68 -18.97
CA LEU A 343 -2.27 -12.04 -17.68
C LEU A 343 -2.88 -13.37 -17.18
N PRO A 344 -2.13 -14.16 -16.38
CA PRO A 344 -2.71 -15.28 -15.65
C PRO A 344 -3.72 -14.77 -14.60
N ALA A 345 -4.76 -15.57 -14.32
CA ALA A 345 -5.86 -15.18 -13.43
C ALA A 345 -5.37 -14.78 -12.03
N VAL A 346 -6.02 -13.76 -11.45
CA VAL A 346 -5.71 -13.28 -10.09
C VAL A 346 -6.42 -14.19 -9.09
N THR A 347 -5.82 -15.34 -8.78
CA THR A 347 -6.41 -16.23 -7.77
C THR A 347 -6.33 -15.59 -6.39
N ALA A 348 -7.49 -15.24 -5.82
CA ALA A 348 -7.57 -14.91 -4.40
C ALA A 348 -7.07 -16.13 -3.60
N ALA A 349 -5.94 -15.99 -2.91
CA ALA A 349 -5.47 -17.01 -1.98
C ALA A 349 -6.47 -17.09 -0.82
N SER A 350 -7.45 -17.98 -0.90
CA SER A 350 -8.33 -18.25 0.23
C SER A 350 -7.45 -18.69 1.39
N ALA A 351 -7.42 -17.90 2.47
CA ALA A 351 -6.72 -18.29 3.69
C ALA A 351 -7.31 -19.62 4.16
N VAL A 352 -6.59 -20.71 3.93
CA VAL A 352 -6.97 -22.04 4.39
C VAL A 352 -6.96 -21.98 5.92
N PRO A 353 -8.11 -22.03 6.61
CA PRO A 353 -8.12 -22.02 8.05
C PRO A 353 -7.66 -23.41 8.48
N GLU A 354 -6.39 -23.56 8.86
CA GLU A 354 -5.93 -24.80 9.48
C GLU A 354 -5.43 -24.61 10.92
N PRO A 355 -5.69 -25.56 11.84
CA PRO A 355 -6.32 -26.87 11.59
C PRO A 355 -7.40 -27.29 12.62
N ALA A 356 -8.60 -27.61 12.12
CA ALA A 356 -9.50 -28.58 12.78
C ALA A 356 -8.82 -29.97 12.94
N ALA A 357 -7.74 -30.24 12.20
CA ALA A 357 -6.90 -31.42 12.37
C ALA A 357 -6.19 -31.48 13.75
N ALA A 358 -5.82 -30.34 14.35
CA ALA A 358 -5.27 -30.32 15.71
C ALA A 358 -6.33 -30.66 16.76
N ALA A 359 -7.56 -30.18 16.56
CA ALA A 359 -8.70 -30.52 17.42
C ALA A 359 -9.10 -32.01 17.29
N LEU A 360 -9.10 -32.56 16.07
CA LEU A 360 -9.37 -33.98 15.82
C LEU A 360 -8.25 -34.89 16.35
N ALA A 361 -6.98 -34.49 16.22
CA ALA A 361 -5.85 -35.21 16.80
C ALA A 361 -5.94 -35.22 18.34
N ALA A 362 -6.27 -34.08 18.96
CA ALA A 362 -6.47 -33.99 20.41
C ALA A 362 -7.63 -34.89 20.89
N LEU A 363 -8.76 -34.90 20.17
CA LEU A 363 -9.89 -35.77 20.48
C LEU A 363 -9.54 -37.27 20.32
N GLY A 364 -8.74 -37.62 19.31
CA GLY A 364 -8.24 -38.99 19.11
C GLY A 364 -7.35 -39.48 20.25
N VAL A 365 -6.47 -38.61 20.78
CA VAL A 365 -5.61 -38.93 21.92
C VAL A 365 -6.44 -39.16 23.19
N VAL A 366 -7.43 -38.31 23.46
CA VAL A 366 -8.33 -38.45 24.63
C VAL A 366 -9.15 -39.75 24.56
N ALA A 367 -9.69 -40.09 23.39
CA ALA A 367 -10.42 -41.34 23.19
C ALA A 367 -9.53 -42.59 23.37
N GLY A 368 -8.26 -42.52 22.92
CA GLY A 368 -7.29 -43.60 23.09
C GLY A 368 -6.94 -43.90 24.55
N PHE A 369 -6.90 -42.87 25.42
CA PHE A 369 -6.70 -43.06 26.86
C PHE A 369 -7.95 -43.60 27.58
N ALA A 370 -9.15 -43.23 27.14
CA ALA A 370 -10.40 -43.70 27.74
C ALA A 370 -10.68 -45.20 27.49
N LEU A 371 -10.23 -45.73 26.35
CA LEU A 371 -10.42 -47.14 25.97
C LEU A 371 -9.42 -48.10 26.63
N ARG A 372 -8.38 -47.62 27.31
CA ARG A 372 -7.40 -48.43 28.06
C ARG A 372 -7.84 -48.76 29.49
N ARG A 373 -9.12 -49.05 29.72
CA ARG A 373 -9.59 -49.55 31.03
C ARG A 373 -9.28 -51.06 31.16
N LYS A 374 -8.54 -51.40 32.23
CA LYS A 374 -7.99 -52.73 32.54
C LYS A 374 -9.02 -53.86 32.43
N PRO A 375 -8.64 -55.07 31.95
CA PRO A 375 -9.52 -56.22 31.97
C PRO A 375 -9.87 -56.63 33.42
N PRO A 376 -11.08 -57.13 33.67
CA PRO A 376 -11.52 -57.51 35.01
C PRO A 376 -10.69 -58.69 35.53
N THR A 377 -10.09 -58.54 36.70
CA THR A 377 -9.48 -59.65 37.43
C THR A 377 -10.58 -60.59 37.92
N TRP A 378 -10.71 -61.76 37.30
CA TRP A 378 -11.57 -62.83 37.81
C TRP A 378 -10.97 -63.41 39.09
N SER A 379 -11.67 -63.21 40.21
CA SER A 379 -11.41 -63.94 41.45
C SER A 379 -12.04 -65.33 41.35
N SER A 380 -11.22 -66.38 41.21
CA SER A 380 -11.69 -67.76 41.41
C SER A 380 -11.76 -68.05 42.90
N GLN A 381 -12.98 -68.15 43.45
CA GLN A 381 -13.22 -68.90 44.68
C GLN A 381 -13.27 -70.39 44.35
N ARG A 382 -12.28 -71.15 44.81
CA ARG A 382 -12.44 -72.34 45.65
C ARG A 382 -11.09 -72.85 46.12
#